data_AF-A0A8J5LK67-F1
#
_entry.id   AF-A0A8J5LK67-F1
#
_cell.length_a   1.000
_cell.length_b   1.000
_cell.length_c   1.000
_cell.angle_alpha   90.00
_cell.angle_beta   90.00
_cell.angle_gamma   90.00
#
_symmetry.space_group_name_H-M   'P 1'
#
loop_
_entity.id
_entity.type
_entity.pdbx_description
1 polymer ?
#
loop_
_entity_poly.entity_id
_entity_poly.type
_entity_poly.pdbx_seq_one_letter_code
_entity_poly.pdbx_strand_id
1 'polypeptide(L)'
;MSFADESEDEEWVIEWEEEDSADPQIGDGGDGGGIVLGDAKWGERALSVAREVLNLHFSEDLVLFAFKVSPRGYVYVRLDKLTNKYGCPNIEEIKKFNSLYKTRLDEIIESGEIPLDLAIEVSSPGAERLLKVPEDLDRFRDMPLRAKYLEQAIEPKRHQEKDGVFLIDSFDIESGSCVWKLADVRENRGEAGKGRGLSRRQKDWRLELPFGAIKMLTLYLS
;
A
#
# COMPACT_ATOMS: atom_id res chain seq x y z
N MET A 1 34.59 42.11 -4.89
CA MET A 1 33.12 42.14 -4.65
C MET A 1 32.48 42.03 -6.02
N SER A 2 31.72 41.01 -6.39
CA SER A 2 31.07 39.93 -5.64
C SER A 2 30.92 38.72 -6.56
N PHE A 3 31.04 37.54 -5.96
CA PHE A 3 30.62 36.25 -6.51
C PHE A 3 29.09 36.18 -6.59
N ALA A 4 28.57 35.48 -7.58
CA ALA A 4 27.48 34.51 -7.41
C ALA A 4 27.40 33.66 -8.69
N ASP A 5 27.93 32.45 -8.55
CA ASP A 5 27.72 31.30 -9.42
C ASP A 5 26.29 30.82 -9.12
N GLU A 6 25.36 31.01 -10.04
CA GLU A 6 24.03 30.40 -9.98
C GLU A 6 24.16 29.02 -10.65
N SER A 7 24.61 28.05 -9.87
CA SER A 7 24.43 26.64 -10.20
C SER A 7 22.94 26.35 -10.14
N GLU A 8 22.30 26.34 -11.31
CA GLU A 8 20.99 25.72 -11.49
C GLU A 8 21.16 24.24 -11.16
N ASP A 9 20.74 23.85 -9.94
CA ASP A 9 20.50 22.48 -9.55
C ASP A 9 19.37 21.94 -10.44
N GLU A 10 19.73 21.52 -11.66
CA GLU A 10 18.89 20.68 -12.50
C GLU A 10 18.68 19.37 -11.73
N GLU A 11 17.60 19.27 -10.94
CA GLU A 11 17.07 18.00 -10.47
C GLU A 11 16.75 17.16 -11.71
N TRP A 12 17.66 16.26 -12.07
CA TRP A 12 17.43 15.28 -13.11
C TRP A 12 16.27 14.39 -12.66
N VAL A 13 15.07 14.71 -13.14
CA VAL A 13 13.92 13.81 -13.11
C VAL A 13 14.31 12.61 -13.97
N ILE A 14 14.87 11.59 -13.33
CA ILE A 14 15.12 10.31 -13.98
C ILE A 14 13.74 9.74 -14.32
N GLU A 15 13.43 9.77 -15.61
CA GLU A 15 12.25 9.18 -16.21
C GLU A 15 12.22 7.69 -15.85
N TRP A 16 11.29 7.34 -14.96
CA TRP A 16 11.10 5.99 -14.47
C TRP A 16 10.86 5.07 -15.66
N GLU A 17 11.63 3.98 -15.76
CA GLU A 17 11.16 2.84 -16.54
C GLU A 17 9.89 2.35 -15.84
N GLU A 18 8.73 2.67 -16.43
CA GLU A 18 7.47 2.00 -16.19
C GLU A 18 7.69 0.52 -16.47
N GLU A 19 8.18 -0.21 -15.47
CA GLU A 19 8.09 -1.67 -15.44
C GLU A 19 6.60 -1.97 -15.55
N ASP A 20 6.20 -2.55 -16.69
CA ASP A 20 4.83 -2.74 -17.21
C ASP A 20 3.72 -2.48 -16.19
N SER A 21 2.75 -1.63 -16.56
CA SER A 21 1.49 -1.33 -15.85
C SER A 21 0.66 -2.59 -15.53
N ALA A 22 1.19 -3.44 -14.67
CA ALA A 22 0.57 -4.62 -14.15
C ALA A 22 -0.26 -4.19 -12.95
N ASP A 23 -1.49 -4.69 -12.88
CA ASP A 23 -2.32 -4.53 -11.70
C ASP A 23 -1.52 -4.99 -10.46
N PRO A 24 -1.57 -4.25 -9.34
CA PRO A 24 -0.82 -4.59 -8.14
C PRO A 24 -1.16 -6.01 -7.67
N GLN A 25 -0.20 -6.69 -7.05
CA GLN A 25 -0.36 -8.04 -6.52
C GLN A 25 0.22 -8.13 -5.11
N ILE A 26 -0.47 -8.84 -4.22
CA ILE A 26 0.02 -9.03 -2.84
C ILE A 26 1.47 -9.54 -2.86
N GLY A 27 2.38 -8.78 -2.26
CA GLY A 27 3.80 -9.13 -2.18
C GLY A 27 4.70 -8.61 -3.32
N ASP A 28 4.19 -7.75 -4.20
CA ASP A 28 4.92 -7.18 -5.34
C ASP A 28 6.02 -6.15 -4.97
N GLY A 29 6.11 -5.73 -3.71
CA GLY A 29 7.06 -4.71 -3.26
C GLY A 29 6.68 -3.29 -3.66
N GLY A 30 5.51 -3.09 -4.25
CA GLY A 30 4.85 -1.81 -4.49
C GLY A 30 3.59 -1.70 -3.62
N ASP A 31 2.46 -1.34 -4.22
CA ASP A 31 1.21 -1.18 -3.48
C ASP A 31 0.45 -2.49 -3.23
N GLY A 32 1.01 -3.65 -3.57
CA GLY A 32 0.67 -4.94 -2.94
C GLY A 32 1.45 -5.24 -1.66
N GLY A 33 2.38 -4.37 -1.29
CA GLY A 33 3.27 -4.51 -0.14
C GLY A 33 4.30 -5.61 -0.31
N GLY A 34 5.04 -5.91 0.76
CA GLY A 34 6.01 -7.01 0.79
C GLY A 34 7.44 -6.60 0.43
N ILE A 35 8.31 -7.61 0.40
CA ILE A 35 9.76 -7.41 0.25
C ILE A 35 10.21 -8.07 -1.06
N VAL A 36 10.75 -7.30 -1.98
CA VAL A 36 11.26 -7.77 -3.27
C VAL A 36 12.71 -7.34 -3.45
N LEU A 37 13.63 -8.28 -3.29
CA LEU A 37 15.07 -8.00 -3.39
C LEU A 37 15.64 -8.25 -4.79
N GLY A 38 14.88 -8.89 -5.68
CA GLY A 38 15.36 -9.31 -7.00
C GLY A 38 16.68 -10.08 -6.92
N ASP A 39 17.56 -9.83 -7.89
CA ASP A 39 18.91 -10.42 -7.95
C ASP A 39 19.97 -9.55 -7.24
N ALA A 40 19.56 -8.51 -6.51
CA ALA A 40 20.47 -7.61 -5.83
C ALA A 40 21.01 -8.25 -4.55
N LYS A 41 22.23 -8.80 -4.61
CA LYS A 41 22.93 -9.43 -3.46
C LYS A 41 23.06 -8.50 -2.23
N TRP A 42 23.07 -7.19 -2.47
CA TRP A 42 23.16 -6.16 -1.43
C TRP A 42 21.79 -5.80 -0.80
N GLY A 43 20.69 -6.25 -1.40
CA GLY A 43 19.32 -5.91 -0.99
C GLY A 43 18.98 -6.32 0.45
N GLU A 44 19.44 -7.49 0.88
CA GLU A 44 19.27 -7.96 2.27
C GLU A 44 19.93 -7.02 3.27
N ARG A 45 21.12 -6.50 2.92
CA ARG A 45 21.84 -5.58 3.79
C ARG A 45 21.13 -4.24 3.89
N ALA A 46 20.69 -3.70 2.76
CA ALA A 46 19.89 -2.47 2.72
C ALA A 46 18.58 -2.62 3.53
N LEU A 47 17.88 -3.75 3.38
CA LEU A 47 16.68 -4.05 4.16
C LEU A 47 16.95 -4.14 5.67
N SER A 48 18.07 -4.78 6.07
CA SER A 48 18.49 -4.83 7.48
C SER A 48 18.64 -3.43 8.04
N VAL A 49 19.31 -2.53 7.32
CA VAL A 49 19.51 -1.14 7.74
C VAL A 49 18.18 -0.39 7.85
N ALA A 50 17.24 -0.59 6.91
CA ALA A 50 15.91 0.02 7.00
C ALA A 50 15.17 -0.41 8.28
N ARG A 51 15.24 -1.70 8.62
CA ARG A 51 14.65 -2.25 9.86
C ARG A 51 15.33 -1.70 11.12
N GLU A 52 16.66 -1.62 11.12
CA GLU A 52 17.43 -1.02 12.22
C GLU A 52 17.03 0.43 12.46
N VAL A 53 16.89 1.23 11.40
CA VAL A 53 16.46 2.63 11.51
C VAL A 53 15.06 2.74 12.12
N LEU A 54 14.11 1.92 11.68
CA LEU A 54 12.76 1.89 12.27
C LEU A 54 12.82 1.55 13.76
N ASN A 55 13.51 0.46 14.11
CA ASN A 55 13.56 -0.04 15.49
C ASN A 55 14.27 0.93 16.45
N LEU A 56 15.27 1.68 15.99
CA LEU A 56 16.07 2.57 16.84
C LEU A 56 15.46 3.97 17.00
N HIS A 57 14.73 4.47 16.00
CA HIS A 57 14.37 5.89 15.93
C HIS A 57 12.86 6.17 15.83
N PHE A 58 12.04 5.14 15.68
CA PHE A 58 10.59 5.25 15.52
C PHE A 58 9.86 4.33 16.51
N SER A 59 8.59 4.65 16.74
CA SER A 59 7.70 3.79 17.51
C SER A 59 7.29 2.55 16.69
N GLU A 60 6.87 1.49 17.39
CA GLU A 60 6.43 0.22 16.79
C GLU A 60 5.22 0.36 15.86
N ASP A 61 4.55 1.51 15.86
CA ASP A 61 3.43 1.80 14.97
C ASP A 61 3.85 2.29 13.58
N LEU A 62 5.13 2.56 13.32
CA LEU A 62 5.64 2.85 11.99
C LEU A 62 6.38 1.62 11.45
N VAL A 63 5.83 1.00 10.41
CA VAL A 63 6.33 -0.28 9.88
C VAL A 63 6.66 -0.18 8.40
N LEU A 64 7.47 -1.13 7.91
CA LEU A 64 7.64 -1.36 6.47
C LEU A 64 6.38 -2.01 5.90
N PHE A 65 5.73 -1.33 4.97
CA PHE A 65 4.68 -1.92 4.14
C PHE A 65 5.27 -2.61 2.92
N ALA A 66 6.17 -1.92 2.22
CA ALA A 66 6.87 -2.46 1.07
C ALA A 66 8.36 -2.08 1.08
N PHE A 67 9.18 -2.97 0.55
CA PHE A 67 10.58 -2.71 0.28
C PHE A 67 10.96 -3.39 -1.03
N LYS A 68 11.39 -2.63 -2.03
CA LYS A 68 11.85 -3.17 -3.31
C LYS A 68 13.22 -2.64 -3.63
N VAL A 69 14.11 -3.49 -4.10
CA VAL A 69 15.39 -3.05 -4.68
C VAL A 69 15.55 -3.50 -6.11
N SER A 70 16.24 -2.68 -6.89
CA SER A 70 16.61 -2.99 -8.27
C SER A 70 18.12 -3.24 -8.36
N PRO A 71 18.57 -4.24 -9.16
CA PRO A 71 19.99 -4.43 -9.45
C PRO A 71 20.69 -3.19 -10.03
N ARG A 72 19.92 -2.23 -10.58
CA ARG A 72 20.43 -0.96 -11.13
C ARG A 72 20.69 0.12 -10.09
N GLY A 73 20.53 -0.19 -8.80
CA GLY A 73 20.83 0.74 -7.71
C GLY A 73 19.64 1.60 -7.28
N TYR A 74 18.45 1.00 -7.21
CA TYR A 74 17.27 1.71 -6.68
C TYR A 74 16.74 1.02 -5.44
N VAL A 75 16.31 1.80 -4.46
CA VAL A 75 15.66 1.34 -3.23
C VAL A 75 14.33 2.06 -3.07
N TYR A 76 13.24 1.31 -3.09
CA TYR A 76 11.89 1.80 -2.81
C TYR A 76 11.48 1.34 -1.43
N VAL A 77 11.03 2.30 -0.61
CA VAL A 77 10.55 2.07 0.75
C VAL A 77 9.16 2.65 0.89
N ARG A 78 8.19 1.79 1.23
CA ARG A 78 6.83 2.22 1.59
C ARG A 78 6.63 2.02 3.09
N LEU A 79 6.36 3.11 3.79
CA LEU A 79 6.15 3.13 5.24
C LEU A 79 4.67 3.22 5.58
N ASP A 80 4.24 2.45 6.56
CA ASP A 80 2.84 2.38 6.99
C ASP A 80 2.72 2.69 8.49
N LYS A 81 1.80 3.61 8.80
CA LYS A 81 1.54 4.08 10.17
C LYS A 81 0.30 3.38 10.70
N LEU A 82 0.49 2.36 11.53
CA LEU A 82 -0.56 1.49 12.05
C LEU A 82 -1.66 2.25 12.80
N THR A 83 -1.28 3.30 13.51
CA THR A 83 -2.20 4.18 14.28
C THR A 83 -2.91 5.22 13.41
N ASN A 84 -2.49 5.42 12.16
CA ASN A 84 -3.14 6.33 11.24
C ASN A 84 -4.30 5.63 10.53
N LYS A 85 -5.44 6.33 10.41
CA LYS A 85 -6.65 5.83 9.75
C LYS A 85 -6.43 5.29 8.34
N TYR A 86 -5.59 5.95 7.54
CA TYR A 86 -5.28 5.55 6.15
C TYR A 86 -3.97 4.77 6.05
N GLY A 87 -3.26 4.62 7.17
CA GLY A 87 -1.92 4.05 7.20
C GLY A 87 -0.82 4.96 6.69
N CYS A 88 -1.08 6.26 6.51
CA CYS A 88 -0.09 7.19 6.01
C CYS A 88 0.73 7.78 7.17
N PRO A 89 2.05 7.62 7.20
CA PRO A 89 2.93 8.42 8.05
C PRO A 89 2.86 9.89 7.64
N ASN A 90 3.19 10.80 8.55
CA ASN A 90 3.25 12.21 8.20
C ASN A 90 4.57 12.55 7.46
N ILE A 91 4.61 13.73 6.82
CA ILE A 91 5.76 14.15 6.02
C ILE A 91 7.05 14.29 6.85
N GLU A 92 6.95 14.62 8.13
CA GLU A 92 8.12 14.75 9.02
C GLU A 92 8.70 13.37 9.36
N GLU A 93 7.85 12.36 9.59
CA GLU A 93 8.26 10.97 9.79
C GLU A 93 8.97 10.42 8.55
N ILE A 94 8.42 10.65 7.36
CA ILE A 94 9.03 10.23 6.08
C ILE A 94 10.39 10.91 5.89
N LYS A 95 10.46 12.24 6.07
CA LYS A 95 11.72 12.99 5.94
C LYS A 95 12.77 12.52 6.94
N LYS A 96 12.38 12.30 8.20
CA LYS A 96 13.27 11.79 9.25
C LYS A 96 13.79 10.41 8.90
N PHE A 97 12.91 9.50 8.43
CA PHE A 97 13.33 8.15 8.04
C PHE A 97 14.29 8.21 6.87
N ASN A 98 13.94 8.96 5.81
CA ASN A 98 14.79 9.11 4.63
C ASN A 98 16.18 9.64 4.98
N SER A 99 16.26 10.67 5.83
CA SER A 99 17.54 11.22 6.27
C SER A 99 18.39 10.19 7.03
N LEU A 100 17.81 9.49 8.01
CA LEU A 100 18.54 8.50 8.81
C LEU A 100 18.95 7.29 7.98
N TYR A 101 18.06 6.82 7.11
CA TYR A 101 18.31 5.67 6.25
C TYR A 101 19.42 5.98 5.26
N LYS A 102 19.39 7.16 4.62
CA LYS A 102 20.45 7.61 3.72
C LYS A 102 21.81 7.68 4.43
N THR A 103 21.89 8.30 5.60
CA THR A 103 23.14 8.34 6.39
C THR A 103 23.69 6.94 6.68
N ARG A 104 22.82 5.99 7.05
CA ARG A 104 23.25 4.62 7.34
C ARG A 104 23.63 3.83 6.09
N LEU A 105 23.01 4.13 4.94
CA LEU A 105 23.43 3.57 3.66
C LEU A 105 24.80 4.11 3.24
N ASP A 106 25.04 5.42 3.39
CA ASP A 106 26.34 6.04 3.09
C ASP A 106 27.48 5.38 3.89
N GLU A 107 27.27 5.10 5.19
CA GLU A 107 28.24 4.38 6.04
C GLU A 107 28.62 3.00 5.48
N ILE A 108 27.65 2.24 4.96
CA ILE A 108 27.89 0.89 4.44
C ILE A 108 28.31 0.88 2.95
N ILE A 109 28.08 1.98 2.25
CA ILE A 109 28.70 2.25 0.94
C ILE A 109 30.20 2.47 1.14
N GLU A 110 30.59 3.30 2.10
CA GLU A 110 31.99 3.57 2.43
C GLU A 110 32.74 2.32 2.91
N SER A 111 32.05 1.40 3.59
CA SER A 111 32.62 0.09 3.97
C SER A 111 32.70 -0.92 2.82
N GLY A 112 32.11 -0.60 1.66
CA GLY A 112 32.11 -1.45 0.46
C GLY A 112 31.13 -2.63 0.54
N GLU A 113 30.15 -2.59 1.45
CA GLU A 113 29.13 -3.64 1.60
C GLU A 113 28.07 -3.58 0.49
N ILE A 114 27.79 -2.38 -0.05
CA ILE A 114 26.77 -2.14 -1.09
C ILE A 114 27.30 -1.19 -2.20
N PRO A 115 26.63 -1.09 -3.37
CA PRO A 115 27.06 -0.22 -4.47
C PRO A 115 27.03 1.26 -4.14
N LEU A 116 27.94 2.04 -4.74
CA LEU A 116 28.11 3.49 -4.51
C LEU A 116 26.95 4.37 -4.97
N ASP A 117 26.24 3.97 -6.03
CA ASP A 117 25.23 4.80 -6.68
C ASP A 117 23.84 4.21 -6.43
N LEU A 118 23.21 4.65 -5.33
CA LEU A 118 21.86 4.25 -4.96
C LEU A 118 20.91 5.45 -4.97
N ALA A 119 19.83 5.33 -5.74
CA ALA A 119 18.67 6.20 -5.63
C ALA A 119 17.66 5.62 -4.63
N ILE A 120 17.10 6.49 -3.77
CA ILE A 120 16.18 6.08 -2.70
C ILE A 120 14.87 6.86 -2.85
N GLU A 121 13.76 6.12 -2.86
CA GLU A 121 12.42 6.69 -2.73
C GLU A 121 11.78 6.18 -1.42
N VAL A 122 11.33 7.11 -0.58
CA VAL A 122 10.56 6.80 0.63
C VAL A 122 9.20 7.48 0.54
N SER A 123 8.13 6.69 0.62
CA SER A 123 6.75 7.16 0.53
C SER A 123 5.82 6.31 1.39
N SER A 124 4.53 6.67 1.47
CA SER A 124 3.51 5.83 2.09
C SER A 124 2.88 4.89 1.05
N PRO A 125 2.21 3.80 1.46
CA PRO A 125 1.30 3.10 0.55
C PRO A 125 0.23 4.07 0.04
N GLY A 126 -0.08 3.99 -1.26
CA GLY A 126 -1.08 4.83 -1.90
C GLY A 126 -2.52 4.44 -1.57
N ALA A 127 -3.47 5.12 -2.22
CA ALA A 127 -4.89 4.74 -2.20
C ALA A 127 -5.14 3.35 -2.80
N GLU A 128 -4.28 2.96 -3.73
CA GLU A 128 -4.33 1.72 -4.48
C GLU A 128 -3.73 0.54 -3.69
N ARG A 129 -3.33 0.76 -2.43
CA ARG A 129 -2.83 -0.29 -1.57
C ARG A 129 -3.78 -1.48 -1.51
N LEU A 130 -3.26 -2.66 -1.81
CA LEU A 130 -3.98 -3.89 -1.59
C LEU A 130 -4.00 -4.22 -0.11
N LEU A 131 -5.19 -4.55 0.38
CA LEU A 131 -5.43 -5.00 1.73
C LEU A 131 -5.37 -6.53 1.79
N LYS A 132 -4.61 -7.05 2.75
CA LYS A 132 -4.49 -8.49 3.00
C LYS A 132 -5.73 -8.97 3.74
N VAL A 133 -6.32 -10.06 3.25
CA VAL A 133 -7.52 -10.66 3.83
C VAL A 133 -7.12 -11.99 4.47
N PRO A 134 -7.34 -12.17 5.80
CA PRO A 134 -8.14 -11.33 6.69
C PRO A 134 -7.38 -10.23 7.47
N GLU A 135 -6.05 -10.14 7.33
CA GLU A 135 -5.16 -9.42 8.25
C GLU A 135 -5.49 -7.93 8.41
N ASP A 136 -5.88 -7.26 7.32
CA ASP A 136 -6.16 -5.83 7.31
C ASP A 136 -7.65 -5.50 7.58
N LEU A 137 -8.53 -6.50 7.71
CA LEU A 137 -9.98 -6.29 7.81
C LEU A 137 -10.38 -5.48 9.05
N ASP A 138 -9.84 -5.80 10.23
CA ASP A 138 -10.20 -5.09 11.45
C ASP A 138 -9.72 -3.64 11.42
N ARG A 139 -8.50 -3.43 10.92
CA ARG A 139 -7.86 -2.11 10.84
C ARG A 139 -8.66 -1.12 10.00
N PHE A 140 -9.26 -1.59 8.91
CA PHE A 140 -10.01 -0.75 7.97
C PHE A 140 -11.53 -0.97 8.02
N ARG A 141 -12.06 -1.61 9.09
CA ARG A 141 -13.47 -2.03 9.21
C ARG A 141 -14.51 -0.92 8.99
N ASP A 142 -14.19 0.30 9.40
CA ASP A 142 -15.09 1.45 9.35
C ASP A 142 -14.89 2.30 8.08
N MET A 143 -14.04 1.84 7.16
CA MET A 143 -13.73 2.54 5.92
C MET A 143 -14.43 1.91 4.73
N PRO A 144 -14.96 2.71 3.79
CA PRO A 144 -15.40 2.19 2.51
C PRO A 144 -14.23 1.51 1.79
N LEU A 145 -14.43 0.28 1.35
CA LEU A 145 -13.46 -0.52 0.62
C LEU A 145 -14.02 -0.85 -0.76
N ARG A 146 -13.19 -0.78 -1.81
CA ARG A 146 -13.53 -1.34 -3.11
C ARG A 146 -13.09 -2.80 -3.12
N ALA A 147 -14.03 -3.70 -3.36
CA ALA A 147 -13.76 -5.14 -3.46
C ALA A 147 -14.05 -5.63 -4.87
N LYS A 148 -13.11 -6.36 -5.47
CA LYS A 148 -13.37 -7.27 -6.60
C LYS A 148 -13.47 -8.69 -6.05
N TYR A 149 -14.51 -9.42 -6.39
CA TYR A 149 -14.78 -10.75 -5.85
C TYR A 149 -15.44 -11.67 -6.88
N LEU A 150 -15.29 -12.98 -6.67
CA LEU A 150 -16.01 -14.00 -7.44
C LEU A 150 -17.32 -14.34 -6.74
N GLU A 151 -18.44 -14.10 -7.41
CA GLU A 151 -19.72 -14.61 -6.93
C GLU A 151 -19.86 -16.09 -7.31
N GLN A 152 -20.07 -16.95 -6.32
CA GLN A 152 -20.33 -18.37 -6.56
C GLN A 152 -21.74 -18.53 -7.15
N ALA A 153 -21.82 -18.86 -8.43
CA ALA A 153 -23.07 -19.28 -9.05
C ALA A 153 -23.38 -20.73 -8.68
N ILE A 154 -24.67 -21.07 -8.59
CA ILE A 154 -25.16 -22.45 -8.39
C ILE A 154 -24.68 -23.38 -9.53
N GLU A 155 -24.32 -22.83 -10.69
CA GLU A 155 -23.73 -23.55 -11.82
C GLU A 155 -22.22 -23.24 -11.97
N PRO A 156 -21.33 -24.25 -12.01
CA PRO A 156 -19.87 -24.07 -11.98
C PRO A 156 -19.26 -23.35 -13.20
N LYS A 157 -20.05 -23.11 -14.26
CA LYS A 157 -19.59 -22.50 -15.52
C LYS A 157 -19.81 -20.98 -15.60
N ARG A 158 -20.29 -20.33 -14.54
CA ARG A 158 -20.60 -18.88 -14.52
C ARG A 158 -20.13 -18.18 -13.25
N HIS A 159 -18.89 -18.42 -12.82
CA HIS A 159 -18.27 -17.49 -11.88
C HIS A 159 -18.16 -16.13 -12.57
N GLN A 160 -18.89 -15.13 -12.07
CA GLN A 160 -18.78 -13.76 -12.54
C GLN A 160 -17.95 -12.99 -11.54
N GLU A 161 -16.90 -12.34 -12.04
CA GLU A 161 -16.22 -11.31 -11.27
C GLU A 161 -17.15 -10.12 -11.13
N LYS A 162 -17.31 -9.67 -9.88
CA LYS A 162 -18.09 -8.49 -9.52
C LYS A 162 -17.21 -7.52 -8.77
N ASP A 163 -17.53 -6.24 -8.90
CA ASP A 163 -16.91 -5.19 -8.12
C ASP A 163 -17.97 -4.36 -7.38
N GLY A 164 -17.55 -3.69 -6.32
CA GLY A 164 -18.39 -2.74 -5.60
C GLY A 164 -17.69 -2.09 -4.43
N VAL A 165 -18.34 -1.07 -3.86
CA VAL A 165 -17.83 -0.35 -2.68
C VAL A 165 -18.64 -0.75 -1.45
N PHE A 166 -17.96 -1.27 -0.44
CA PHE A 166 -18.60 -1.89 0.71
C PHE A 166 -18.02 -1.38 2.02
N LEU A 167 -18.74 -1.60 3.11
CA LEU A 167 -18.23 -1.57 4.47
C LEU A 167 -18.23 -3.00 5.01
N ILE A 168 -17.26 -3.30 5.86
CA ILE A 168 -17.25 -4.57 6.60
C ILE A 168 -18.36 -4.49 7.66
N ASP A 169 -19.25 -5.48 7.69
CA ASP A 169 -20.27 -5.59 8.74
C ASP A 169 -19.78 -6.52 9.84
N SER A 170 -19.25 -7.68 9.48
CA SER A 170 -18.61 -8.64 10.37
C SER A 170 -17.68 -9.56 9.60
N PHE A 171 -16.77 -10.24 10.28
CA PHE A 171 -15.97 -11.32 9.71
C PHE A 171 -15.65 -12.35 10.79
N ASP A 172 -15.39 -13.58 10.35
CA ASP A 172 -15.02 -14.69 11.22
C ASP A 172 -13.82 -15.42 10.61
N ILE A 173 -12.73 -15.44 11.37
CA ILE A 173 -11.47 -16.06 10.97
C ILE A 173 -11.61 -17.58 10.96
N GLU A 174 -12.44 -18.15 11.85
CA GLU A 174 -12.64 -19.60 11.95
C GLU A 174 -13.45 -20.13 10.76
N SER A 175 -14.54 -19.45 10.37
CA SER A 175 -15.32 -19.80 9.18
C SER A 175 -14.60 -19.45 7.87
N GLY A 176 -13.62 -18.53 7.92
CA GLY A 176 -12.96 -18.01 6.73
C GLY A 176 -13.86 -17.13 5.87
N SER A 177 -14.85 -16.43 6.47
CA SER A 177 -15.83 -15.61 5.76
C SER A 177 -16.01 -14.21 6.34
N CYS A 178 -16.53 -13.30 5.52
CA CYS A 178 -16.86 -11.93 5.88
C CYS A 178 -18.20 -11.51 5.29
N VAL A 179 -18.91 -10.68 6.05
CA VAL A 179 -20.20 -10.10 5.69
C VAL A 179 -19.99 -8.62 5.40
N TRP A 180 -20.49 -8.20 4.25
CA TRP A 180 -20.34 -6.87 3.69
C TRP A 180 -21.70 -6.17 3.63
N LYS A 181 -21.71 -4.86 3.80
CA LYS A 181 -22.86 -3.98 3.52
C LYS A 181 -22.47 -2.90 2.53
N LEU A 182 -23.43 -2.32 1.83
CA LEU A 182 -23.15 -1.22 0.90
C LEU A 182 -22.60 -0.01 1.65
N ALA A 183 -21.50 0.56 1.15
CA ALA A 183 -21.02 1.85 1.62
C ALA A 183 -21.96 2.95 1.11
N ASP A 184 -22.24 3.96 1.94
CA ASP A 184 -23.08 5.10 1.54
C ASP A 184 -22.28 6.12 0.72
N VAL A 185 -21.86 5.72 -0.48
CA VAL A 185 -21.07 6.51 -1.44
C VAL A 185 -21.86 6.83 -2.70
N ARG A 186 -21.39 7.81 -3.49
CA ARG A 186 -22.09 8.27 -4.70
C ARG A 186 -22.43 7.15 -5.67
N GLU A 187 -21.49 6.23 -5.89
CA GLU A 187 -21.66 5.08 -6.81
C GLU A 187 -22.79 4.16 -6.39
N ASN A 188 -22.95 3.90 -5.09
CA ASN A 188 -23.98 3.00 -4.57
C ASN A 188 -25.36 3.65 -4.44
N ARG A 189 -25.46 4.99 -4.48
CA ARG A 189 -26.73 5.72 -4.39
C ARG A 189 -27.55 5.69 -5.69
N GLY A 190 -26.94 5.33 -6.82
CA GLY A 190 -27.58 5.27 -8.14
C GLY A 190 -28.08 6.64 -8.62
N GLU A 191 -29.10 6.65 -9.49
CA GLU A 191 -29.72 7.87 -10.06
C GLU A 191 -30.49 8.73 -9.04
N ALA A 192 -30.57 8.33 -7.77
CA ALA A 192 -31.37 8.97 -6.73
C ALA A 192 -30.92 10.41 -6.32
N GLY A 193 -29.96 10.98 -7.04
CA GLY A 193 -29.60 12.39 -6.98
C GLY A 193 -28.56 12.74 -5.92
N LYS A 194 -27.83 13.84 -6.16
CA LYS A 194 -26.91 14.44 -5.18
C LYS A 194 -27.69 14.76 -3.89
N GLY A 195 -27.24 14.21 -2.76
CA GLY A 195 -27.75 14.55 -1.42
C GLY A 195 -28.67 13.52 -0.76
N ARG A 196 -29.18 12.50 -1.47
CA ARG A 196 -29.99 11.43 -0.87
C ARG A 196 -29.10 10.21 -0.58
N GLY A 197 -29.02 9.80 0.69
CA GLY A 197 -28.30 8.59 1.10
C GLY A 197 -29.00 7.29 0.68
N LEU A 198 -28.43 6.15 1.04
CA LEU A 198 -28.98 4.83 0.70
C LEU A 198 -30.44 4.64 1.17
N SER A 199 -31.25 3.98 0.33
CA SER A 199 -32.60 3.54 0.70
C SER A 199 -32.57 2.50 1.83
N ARG A 200 -33.70 2.28 2.50
CA ARG A 200 -33.80 1.27 3.57
C ARG A 200 -33.37 -0.12 3.09
N ARG A 201 -33.84 -0.53 1.91
CA ARG A 201 -33.46 -1.81 1.28
C ARG A 201 -31.95 -1.92 1.02
N GLN A 202 -31.30 -0.84 0.59
CA GLN A 202 -29.86 -0.83 0.37
C GLN A 202 -29.07 -0.90 1.68
N LYS A 203 -29.55 -0.23 2.75
CA LYS A 203 -28.92 -0.28 4.08
C LYS A 203 -28.99 -1.67 4.72
N ASP A 204 -30.08 -2.39 4.47
CA ASP A 204 -30.31 -3.74 5.01
C ASP A 204 -29.68 -4.84 4.13
N TRP A 205 -29.17 -4.49 2.93
CA TRP A 205 -28.52 -5.45 2.04
C TRP A 205 -27.20 -5.97 2.63
N ARG A 206 -26.96 -7.27 2.48
CA ARG A 206 -25.76 -7.96 2.94
C ARG A 206 -25.25 -8.91 1.87
N LEU A 207 -23.92 -9.05 1.82
CA LEU A 207 -23.22 -10.01 1.00
C LEU A 207 -22.23 -10.77 1.86
N GLU A 208 -22.34 -12.09 1.89
CA GLU A 208 -21.36 -12.96 2.55
C GLU A 208 -20.38 -13.50 1.52
N LEU A 209 -19.08 -13.37 1.79
CA LEU A 209 -18.00 -13.87 0.94
C LEU A 209 -17.00 -14.68 1.77
N PRO A 210 -16.58 -15.88 1.31
CA PRO A 210 -15.38 -16.51 1.84
C PRO A 210 -14.15 -15.68 1.46
N PHE A 211 -13.11 -15.66 2.29
CA PHE A 211 -11.90 -14.86 2.04
C PHE A 211 -11.28 -15.15 0.68
N GLY A 212 -11.21 -16.42 0.25
CA GLY A 212 -10.65 -16.81 -1.05
C GLY A 212 -11.46 -16.36 -2.28
N ALA A 213 -12.71 -15.90 -2.09
CA ALA A 213 -13.50 -15.31 -3.17
C ALA A 213 -13.13 -13.85 -3.45
N ILE A 214 -12.53 -13.15 -2.47
CA ILE A 214 -12.05 -11.77 -2.64
C ILE A 214 -10.77 -11.81 -3.45
N LYS A 215 -10.76 -11.13 -4.59
CA LYS A 215 -9.63 -11.07 -5.52
C LYS A 215 -8.78 -9.83 -5.33
N MET A 216 -9.42 -8.72 -4.98
CA MET A 216 -8.76 -7.46 -4.75
C MET A 216 -9.56 -6.68 -3.72
N LEU A 217 -8.86 -6.03 -2.79
CA LEU A 217 -9.46 -5.18 -1.78
C LEU A 217 -8.58 -3.94 -1.62
N THR A 218 -9.15 -2.75 -1.84
CA THR A 218 -8.44 -1.47 -1.71
C THR A 218 -9.27 -0.47 -0.92
N LEU A 219 -8.62 0.58 -0.40
CA LEU A 219 -9.32 1.71 0.22
C LEU A 219 -10.10 2.47 -0.87
N TYR A 220 -11.35 2.83 -0.56
CA TYR A 220 -12.11 3.72 -1.44
C TYR A 220 -11.92 5.18 -1.02
N LEU A 221 -11.39 5.99 -1.93
CA LEU A 221 -11.29 7.45 -1.77
C LEU A 221 -12.38 8.12 -2.61
N SER A 222 -13.12 9.04 -1.98
CA SER A 222 -14.27 9.75 -2.56
C SER A 222 -13.98 11.19 -2.92
#